data_AF-C4GBE5-F1
#
_entry.id   AF-C4GBE5-F1
#
_cell.length_a   1.000
_cell.length_b   1.000
_cell.length_c   1.000
_cell.angle_alpha   90.00
_cell.angle_beta   90.00
_cell.angle_gamma   90.00
#
_symmetry.space_group_name_H-M   'P 1'
#
loop_
_entity.id
_entity.type
_entity.pdbx_description
1 polymer ?
#
loop_
_entity_poly.entity_id
_entity_poly.type
_entity_poly.pdbx_seq_one_letter_code
_entity_poly.pdbx_strand_id
1 'polypeptide(L)'
;MRKKVRILALTLISIFLLTACGSARTDYNGYSEQDIQSVIQKTAGQLQALSADEARQYQNYYSKNTKEENAAVYAEMFKNWAENRDQAGDFQDYGKFTLSKSGKTLTATQILKYSKRDLKLTYVMKAKTMEVTSINIEQVYGLGETMGKAGLNVLMGMGTVFFMLILISILISLFKFIPGSGASVKKPLIDEFLEEDEDEGEDADDLELVAIVSAAIAASTGSSTDDFVVRSIKRRY
;
A
#
# COMPACT_ATOMS: atom_id res chain seq x y z
N MET A 1 1.15 38.00 -3.69
CA MET A 1 1.52 36.61 -4.08
C MET A 1 2.86 36.15 -3.51
N ARG A 2 3.95 36.93 -3.57
CA ARG A 2 5.29 36.55 -3.06
C ARG A 2 5.35 36.15 -1.57
N LYS A 3 4.56 36.76 -0.69
CA LYS A 3 4.49 36.40 0.76
C LYS A 3 3.79 35.06 1.00
N LYS A 4 2.71 34.76 0.25
CA LYS A 4 1.97 33.49 0.35
C LYS A 4 2.80 32.30 -0.17
N VAL A 5 3.57 32.51 -1.23
CA VAL A 5 4.51 31.50 -1.77
C VAL A 5 5.68 31.24 -0.80
N ARG A 6 6.20 32.27 -0.11
CA ARG A 6 7.24 32.09 0.92
C ARG A 6 6.74 31.31 2.13
N ILE A 7 5.49 31.56 2.57
CA ILE A 7 4.89 30.81 3.68
C ILE A 7 4.63 29.35 3.29
N LEU A 8 4.10 29.10 2.08
CA LEU A 8 3.89 27.74 1.57
C LEU A 8 5.20 26.94 1.46
N ALA A 9 6.27 27.58 0.97
CA ALA A 9 7.59 26.95 0.88
C ALA A 9 8.16 26.64 2.27
N LEU A 10 7.99 27.54 3.26
CA LEU A 10 8.46 27.34 4.62
C LEU A 10 7.70 26.19 5.32
N THR A 11 6.39 26.09 5.10
CA THR A 11 5.58 24.99 5.63
C THR A 11 5.93 23.65 4.98
N LEU A 12 6.24 23.64 3.67
CA LEU A 12 6.69 22.43 2.98
C LEU A 12 8.06 21.95 3.49
N ILE A 13 8.97 22.89 3.75
CA ILE A 13 10.31 22.60 4.31
C ILE A 13 10.19 22.08 5.76
N SER A 14 9.29 22.63 6.58
CA SER A 14 9.04 22.12 7.93
C SER A 14 8.43 20.70 7.95
N ILE A 15 7.62 20.33 6.95
CA ILE A 15 7.10 18.95 6.79
C ILE A 15 8.24 17.99 6.39
N PHE A 16 9.22 18.44 5.61
CA PHE A 16 10.42 17.65 5.27
C PHE A 16 11.46 17.58 6.40
N LEU A 17 11.49 18.54 7.32
CA LEU A 17 12.40 18.54 8.48
C LEU A 17 11.93 17.63 9.63
N LEU A 18 10.63 17.27 9.67
CA LEU A 18 10.07 16.36 10.67
C LEU A 18 10.41 14.88 10.42
N THR A 19 11.00 14.51 9.28
CA THR A 19 11.52 13.16 9.02
C THR A 19 12.98 12.99 9.42
N ALA A 20 13.61 14.05 9.94
CA ALA A 20 15.04 14.10 10.22
C ALA A 20 15.35 14.47 11.68
N CYS A 21 14.84 13.73 12.66
CA CYS A 21 15.55 13.55 13.93
C CYS A 21 14.93 12.44 14.76
N GLY A 22 15.70 11.37 14.96
CA GLY A 22 15.30 10.26 15.81
C GLY A 22 16.27 9.11 15.72
N SER A 23 17.57 9.35 15.96
CA SER A 23 18.47 8.28 16.37
C SER A 23 18.07 7.84 17.78
N ALA A 24 16.88 7.26 17.92
CA ALA A 24 16.61 6.39 19.04
C ALA A 24 17.71 5.33 18.98
N ARG A 25 18.43 5.11 20.08
CA ARG A 25 19.26 3.91 20.23
C ARG A 25 18.33 2.73 20.02
N THR A 26 18.35 2.18 18.81
CA THR A 26 17.45 1.11 18.44
C THR A 26 17.98 -0.12 19.15
N ASP A 27 17.29 -0.51 20.22
CA ASP A 27 17.55 -1.78 20.86
C ASP A 27 17.09 -2.89 19.90
N TYR A 28 18.05 -3.62 19.35
CA TYR A 28 17.83 -4.79 18.49
C TYR A 28 17.96 -6.07 19.32
N ASN A 29 17.36 -6.08 20.51
CA ASN A 29 17.44 -7.21 21.44
C ASN A 29 18.90 -7.54 21.83
N GLY A 30 19.72 -6.51 22.03
CA GLY A 30 21.14 -6.65 22.38
C GLY A 30 22.11 -6.88 21.19
N TYR A 31 21.62 -7.03 19.95
CA TYR A 31 22.50 -7.12 18.78
C TYR A 31 22.89 -5.73 18.26
N SER A 32 24.13 -5.58 17.78
CA SER A 32 24.55 -4.39 17.06
C SER A 32 24.14 -4.45 15.58
N GLU A 33 24.13 -3.30 14.91
CA GLU A 33 23.92 -3.24 13.46
C GLU A 33 24.96 -4.09 12.70
N GLN A 34 26.20 -4.10 13.19
CA GLN A 34 27.30 -4.87 12.61
C GLN A 34 27.11 -6.38 12.78
N ASP A 35 26.54 -6.84 13.90
CA ASP A 35 26.23 -8.26 14.10
C ASP A 35 25.20 -8.73 13.09
N ILE A 36 24.12 -7.95 12.92
CA ILE A 36 23.05 -8.25 11.96
C ILE A 36 23.60 -8.24 10.53
N GLN A 37 24.39 -7.22 10.18
CA GLN A 37 25.03 -7.14 8.87
C GLN A 37 25.93 -8.35 8.60
N SER A 38 26.74 -8.75 9.58
CA SER A 38 27.65 -9.90 9.45
C SER A 38 26.91 -11.21 9.21
N VAL A 39 25.80 -11.44 9.92
CA VAL A 39 24.94 -12.62 9.70
C VAL A 39 24.38 -12.63 8.28
N ILE A 40 23.86 -11.50 7.81
CA ILE A 40 23.26 -11.40 6.47
C ILE A 40 24.33 -11.58 5.38
N GLN A 41 25.52 -11.01 5.55
CA GLN A 41 26.63 -11.19 4.62
C GLN A 41 27.13 -12.63 4.58
N LYS A 42 27.15 -13.32 5.73
CA LYS A 42 27.45 -14.76 5.80
C LYS A 42 26.42 -15.58 5.04
N THR A 43 25.12 -15.31 5.21
CA THR A 43 24.07 -15.95 4.40
C THR A 43 24.29 -15.69 2.92
N ALA A 44 24.59 -14.44 2.53
CA ALA A 44 24.87 -14.11 1.14
C ALA A 44 26.06 -14.90 0.59
N GLY A 45 27.13 -15.08 1.37
CA GLY A 45 28.27 -15.91 0.97
C GLY A 45 27.92 -17.38 0.79
N GLN A 46 27.07 -17.94 1.67
CA GLN A 46 26.58 -19.31 1.52
C GLN A 46 25.71 -19.48 0.27
N LEU A 47 24.83 -18.50 -0.01
CA LEU A 47 24.01 -18.51 -1.22
C LEU A 47 24.87 -18.39 -2.48
N GLN A 48 25.90 -17.54 -2.48
CA GLN A 48 26.83 -17.38 -3.61
C GLN A 48 27.52 -18.68 -4.02
N ALA A 49 27.78 -19.57 -3.05
CA ALA A 49 28.37 -20.88 -3.30
C ALA A 49 27.41 -21.87 -4.00
N LEU A 50 26.12 -21.54 -4.10
CA LEU A 50 25.09 -22.38 -4.70
C LEU A 50 24.74 -21.93 -6.11
N SER A 51 24.71 -22.89 -7.02
CA SER A 51 24.07 -22.75 -8.33
C SER A 51 22.54 -22.62 -8.19
N ALA A 52 21.89 -22.17 -9.26
CA ALA A 52 20.42 -22.10 -9.30
C ALA A 52 19.77 -23.47 -9.11
N ASP A 53 20.37 -24.54 -9.65
CA ASP A 53 19.83 -25.90 -9.53
C ASP A 53 20.03 -26.49 -8.13
N GLU A 54 21.18 -26.27 -7.49
CA GLU A 54 21.38 -26.66 -6.08
C GLU A 54 20.40 -25.93 -5.16
N ALA A 55 20.18 -24.63 -5.41
CA ALA A 55 19.19 -23.86 -4.65
C ALA A 55 17.77 -24.41 -4.85
N ARG A 56 17.38 -24.86 -6.05
CA ARG A 56 16.09 -25.55 -6.26
C ARG A 56 16.00 -26.86 -5.48
N GLN A 57 17.10 -27.60 -5.31
CA GLN A 57 17.11 -28.80 -4.48
C GLN A 57 16.85 -28.45 -3.00
N TYR A 58 17.51 -27.43 -2.47
CA TYR A 58 17.27 -26.94 -1.11
C TYR A 58 15.85 -26.39 -0.94
N GLN A 59 15.34 -25.64 -1.91
CA GLN A 59 13.93 -25.21 -1.93
C GLN A 59 13.00 -26.42 -1.79
N ASN A 60 13.19 -27.44 -2.61
CA ASN A 60 12.34 -28.65 -2.58
C ASN A 60 12.44 -29.41 -1.26
N TYR A 61 13.63 -29.45 -0.66
CA TYR A 61 13.83 -30.04 0.67
C TYR A 61 13.01 -29.31 1.73
N TYR A 62 13.18 -27.99 1.86
CA TYR A 62 12.47 -27.19 2.87
C TYR A 62 10.96 -27.13 2.61
N SER A 63 10.52 -27.14 1.36
CA SER A 63 9.09 -27.18 1.01
C SER A 63 8.41 -28.48 1.47
N LYS A 64 9.15 -29.60 1.57
CA LYS A 64 8.62 -30.89 2.04
C LYS A 64 8.71 -31.05 3.55
N ASN A 65 9.69 -30.41 4.19
CA ASN A 65 9.95 -30.52 5.63
C ASN A 65 9.25 -29.40 6.43
N THR A 66 7.93 -29.29 6.27
CA THR A 66 7.12 -28.21 6.89
C THR A 66 7.05 -28.23 8.42
N LYS A 67 7.58 -29.29 9.06
CA LYS A 67 7.67 -29.41 10.52
C LYS A 67 8.89 -28.69 11.10
N GLU A 68 9.87 -28.34 10.28
CA GLU A 68 11.05 -27.60 10.71
C GLU A 68 10.71 -26.11 10.88
N GLU A 69 11.18 -25.52 11.97
CA GLU A 69 10.97 -24.10 12.24
C GLU A 69 11.60 -23.27 11.12
N ASN A 70 10.85 -22.29 10.60
CA ASN A 70 11.26 -21.43 9.47
C ASN A 70 11.45 -22.15 8.12
N ALA A 71 11.01 -23.41 7.95
CA ALA A 71 11.12 -24.13 6.68
C ALA A 71 10.54 -23.35 5.48
N ALA A 72 9.38 -22.71 5.67
CA ALA A 72 8.75 -21.88 4.63
C ALA A 72 9.62 -20.67 4.23
N VAL A 73 10.26 -20.02 5.22
CA VAL A 73 11.16 -18.88 5.00
C VAL A 73 12.38 -19.31 4.20
N TYR A 74 12.99 -20.45 4.54
CA TYR A 74 14.13 -20.97 3.80
C TYR A 74 13.75 -21.44 2.40
N ALA A 75 12.61 -22.11 2.24
CA ALA A 75 12.10 -22.50 0.92
C ALA A 75 11.94 -21.29 0.00
N GLU A 76 11.34 -20.20 0.50
CA GLU A 76 11.18 -18.95 -0.26
C GLU A 76 12.52 -18.31 -0.60
N MET A 77 13.45 -18.23 0.37
CA MET A 77 14.81 -17.73 0.15
C MET A 77 15.52 -18.48 -0.99
N PHE A 78 15.54 -19.81 -0.96
CA PHE A 78 16.21 -20.62 -1.98
C PHE A 78 15.51 -20.51 -3.34
N LYS A 79 14.19 -20.42 -3.36
CA LYS A 79 13.42 -20.14 -4.59
C LYS A 79 13.85 -18.80 -5.20
N ASN A 80 13.82 -17.73 -4.39
CA ASN A 80 14.21 -16.39 -4.82
C ASN A 80 15.66 -16.35 -5.33
N TRP A 81 16.57 -17.04 -4.65
CA TRP A 81 17.94 -17.16 -5.12
C TRP A 81 18.01 -17.83 -6.50
N ALA A 82 17.38 -18.99 -6.67
CA ALA A 82 17.39 -19.72 -7.93
C ALA A 82 16.81 -18.92 -9.10
N GLU A 83 15.76 -18.12 -8.87
CA GLU A 83 15.13 -17.30 -9.90
C GLU A 83 16.02 -16.12 -10.37
N ASN A 84 16.89 -15.62 -9.48
CA ASN A 84 17.67 -14.41 -9.73
C ASN A 84 19.17 -14.66 -9.98
N ARG A 85 19.71 -15.80 -9.54
CA ARG A 85 21.15 -16.12 -9.59
C ARG A 85 21.76 -16.04 -10.99
N ASP A 86 21.07 -16.61 -11.98
CA ASP A 86 21.58 -16.69 -13.35
C ASP A 86 21.62 -15.32 -14.04
N GLN A 87 20.79 -14.39 -13.58
CA GLN A 87 20.67 -13.03 -14.12
C GLN A 87 21.70 -12.06 -13.51
N ALA A 88 22.23 -12.38 -12.33
CA ALA A 88 23.12 -11.50 -11.57
C ALA A 88 24.53 -11.40 -12.17
N GLY A 89 25.09 -12.50 -12.69
CA GLY A 89 26.48 -12.59 -13.14
C GLY A 89 27.44 -12.94 -12.00
N ASP A 90 28.68 -12.44 -12.09
CA ASP A 90 29.72 -12.65 -11.07
C ASP A 90 29.62 -11.65 -9.92
N PHE A 91 29.80 -12.15 -8.69
CA PHE A 91 29.81 -11.33 -7.48
C PHE A 91 31.03 -10.41 -7.47
N GLN A 92 30.83 -9.17 -7.05
CA GLN A 92 31.87 -8.15 -7.01
C GLN A 92 32.16 -7.68 -5.59
N ASP A 93 31.11 -7.26 -4.85
CA ASP A 93 31.28 -6.67 -3.52
C ASP A 93 29.97 -6.62 -2.71
N TYR A 94 30.08 -6.33 -1.41
CA TYR A 94 28.96 -5.96 -0.57
C TYR A 94 28.69 -4.47 -0.68
N GLY A 95 27.51 -4.12 -1.19
CA GLY A 95 27.04 -2.74 -1.28
C GLY A 95 26.49 -2.20 0.04
N LYS A 96 25.63 -1.19 -0.08
CA LYS A 96 24.98 -0.53 1.05
C LYS A 96 24.20 -1.52 1.91
N PHE A 97 24.43 -1.48 3.21
CA PHE A 97 23.58 -2.06 4.23
C PHE A 97 22.62 -1.00 4.77
N THR A 98 21.36 -1.38 5.02
CA THR A 98 20.38 -0.50 5.65
C THR A 98 19.53 -1.28 6.64
N LEU A 99 19.33 -0.69 7.81
CA LEU A 99 18.46 -1.20 8.84
C LEU A 99 17.30 -0.22 9.07
N SER A 100 16.07 -0.71 9.00
CA SER A 100 14.86 0.09 9.16
C SER A 100 13.91 -0.58 10.14
N LYS A 101 13.47 0.16 11.17
CA LYS A 101 12.50 -0.32 12.15
C LYS A 101 11.17 0.41 11.93
N SER A 102 10.11 -0.35 11.73
CA SER A 102 8.74 0.16 11.61
C SER A 102 7.82 -0.62 12.55
N GLY A 103 7.43 0.02 13.65
CA GLY A 103 6.59 -0.60 14.68
C GLY A 103 7.21 -1.87 15.28
N LYS A 104 6.57 -3.02 15.03
CA LYS A 104 7.02 -4.35 15.49
C LYS A 104 7.94 -5.06 14.50
N THR A 105 8.21 -4.46 13.35
CA THR A 105 8.98 -5.05 12.26
C THR A 105 10.35 -4.39 12.14
N LEU A 106 11.37 -5.20 11.99
CA LEU A 106 12.73 -4.80 11.67
C LEU A 106 13.08 -5.34 10.28
N THR A 107 13.50 -4.45 9.38
CA THR A 107 13.90 -4.80 8.03
C THR A 107 15.37 -4.49 7.86
N ALA A 108 16.16 -5.52 7.57
CA ALA A 108 17.59 -5.42 7.30
C ALA A 108 17.82 -5.75 5.82
N THR A 109 18.48 -4.86 5.10
CA THR A 109 18.70 -4.99 3.66
C THR A 109 20.17 -4.85 3.34
N GLN A 110 20.72 -5.85 2.65
CA GLN A 110 22.07 -5.85 2.11
C GLN A 110 22.01 -5.86 0.59
N ILE A 111 22.61 -4.86 -0.04
CA ILE A 111 22.83 -4.86 -1.49
C ILE A 111 24.05 -5.72 -1.80
N LEU A 112 23.92 -6.65 -2.74
CA LEU A 112 24.99 -7.49 -3.26
C LEU A 112 25.32 -7.00 -4.66
N LYS A 113 26.57 -6.56 -4.87
CA LYS A 113 27.03 -6.03 -6.14
C LYS A 113 27.43 -7.17 -7.07
N TYR A 114 26.89 -7.16 -8.28
CA TYR A 114 27.21 -8.12 -9.32
C TYR A 114 27.47 -7.43 -10.65
N SER A 115 28.19 -8.13 -11.52
CA SER A 115 28.59 -7.62 -12.84
C SER A 115 27.44 -7.32 -13.80
N LYS A 116 26.33 -8.05 -13.76
CA LYS A 116 25.17 -7.84 -14.67
C LYS A 116 24.00 -7.17 -13.96
N ARG A 117 23.61 -7.70 -12.80
CA ARG A 117 22.46 -7.22 -12.05
C ARG A 117 22.68 -7.38 -10.55
N ASP A 118 22.77 -6.25 -9.86
CA ASP A 118 22.80 -6.22 -8.40
C ASP A 118 21.58 -6.93 -7.82
N LEU A 119 21.81 -7.66 -6.73
CA LEU A 119 20.75 -8.32 -5.97
C LEU A 119 20.58 -7.63 -4.62
N LYS A 120 19.37 -7.68 -4.08
CA LYS A 120 19.03 -7.12 -2.77
C LYS A 120 18.53 -8.25 -1.88
N LEU A 121 19.30 -8.55 -0.84
CA LEU A 121 18.94 -9.52 0.19
C LEU A 121 18.25 -8.78 1.33
N THR A 122 16.99 -9.12 1.61
CA THR A 122 16.16 -8.44 2.61
C THR A 122 15.65 -9.42 3.64
N TYR A 123 16.05 -9.21 4.90
CA TYR A 123 15.51 -9.89 6.07
C TYR A 123 14.39 -9.06 6.68
N VAL A 124 13.25 -9.70 6.92
CA VAL A 124 12.16 -9.14 7.72
C VAL A 124 12.09 -9.92 9.01
N MET A 125 12.17 -9.22 10.14
CA MET A 125 12.24 -9.79 11.47
C MET A 125 11.26 -9.10 12.42
N LYS A 126 10.86 -9.80 13.48
CA LYS A 126 10.16 -9.16 14.61
C LYS A 126 11.18 -8.37 15.44
N ALA A 127 10.95 -7.07 15.61
CA ALA A 127 11.92 -6.15 16.21
C ALA A 127 12.23 -6.43 17.70
N LYS A 128 11.39 -7.21 18.40
CA LYS A 128 11.61 -7.58 19.81
C LYS A 128 12.35 -8.91 19.97
N THR A 129 11.96 -9.92 19.19
CA THR A 129 12.48 -11.30 19.36
C THR A 129 13.61 -11.62 18.39
N MET A 130 13.83 -10.79 17.37
CA MET A 130 14.73 -11.06 16.24
C MET A 130 14.36 -12.31 15.44
N GLU A 131 13.13 -12.82 15.61
CA GLU A 131 12.60 -13.94 14.83
C GLU A 131 12.45 -13.52 13.37
N VAL A 132 13.05 -14.29 12.47
CA VAL A 132 13.03 -14.03 11.03
C VAL A 132 11.71 -14.50 10.45
N THR A 133 10.93 -13.58 9.90
CA THR A 133 9.62 -13.87 9.30
C THR A 133 9.69 -14.04 7.78
N SER A 134 10.70 -13.48 7.13
CA SER A 134 10.90 -13.60 5.68
C SER A 134 12.33 -13.24 5.29
N ILE A 135 12.86 -13.92 4.27
CA ILE A 135 14.13 -13.61 3.63
C ILE A 135 13.88 -13.56 2.12
N ASN A 136 14.00 -12.38 1.52
CA ASN A 136 13.74 -12.17 0.10
C ASN A 136 15.02 -11.80 -0.64
N ILE A 137 15.13 -12.30 -1.87
CA ILE A 137 16.19 -11.91 -2.80
C ILE A 137 15.54 -11.42 -4.09
N GLU A 138 15.81 -10.18 -4.43
CA GLU A 138 15.24 -9.54 -5.62
C GLU A 138 16.31 -8.76 -6.39
N GLN A 139 16.07 -8.55 -7.68
CA GLN A 139 16.94 -7.71 -8.50
C GLN A 139 16.80 -6.24 -8.12
N VAL A 140 17.92 -5.53 -8.08
CA VAL A 140 17.91 -4.08 -7.95
C VAL A 140 17.60 -3.46 -9.30
N TYR A 141 16.45 -2.79 -9.37
CA TYR A 141 16.05 -2.00 -10.51
C TYR A 141 16.44 -0.54 -10.30
N GLY A 142 17.01 0.09 -11.34
CA GLY A 142 17.30 1.52 -11.31
C GLY A 142 16.01 2.34 -11.24
N LEU A 143 16.09 3.57 -10.72
CA LEU A 143 14.92 4.44 -10.58
C LEU A 143 14.16 4.62 -11.90
N GLY A 144 14.88 4.81 -13.01
CA GLY A 144 14.27 4.94 -14.35
C GLY A 144 13.56 3.67 -14.81
N GLU A 145 14.12 2.48 -14.52
CA GLU A 145 13.48 1.21 -14.87
C GLU A 145 12.23 0.96 -14.02
N THR A 146 12.32 1.23 -12.71
CA THR A 146 11.18 1.14 -11.79
C THR A 146 10.08 2.14 -12.16
N MET A 147 10.44 3.39 -12.48
CA MET A 147 9.49 4.41 -12.94
C MET A 147 8.88 4.06 -14.29
N GLY A 148 9.67 3.52 -15.22
CA GLY A 148 9.17 3.05 -16.51
C GLY A 148 8.15 1.92 -16.34
N LYS A 149 8.45 0.92 -15.50
CA LYS A 149 7.51 -0.16 -15.16
C LYS A 149 6.26 0.35 -14.48
N ALA A 150 6.40 1.25 -13.50
CA ALA A 150 5.26 1.87 -12.82
C ALA A 150 4.41 2.69 -13.81
N GLY A 151 5.04 3.46 -14.69
CA GLY A 151 4.37 4.24 -15.72
C GLY A 151 3.63 3.36 -16.73
N LEU A 152 4.21 2.23 -17.13
CA LEU A 152 3.53 1.27 -18.00
C LEU A 152 2.28 0.69 -17.32
N ASN A 153 2.35 0.39 -16.02
CA ASN A 153 1.20 -0.09 -15.26
C ASN A 153 0.11 0.99 -15.12
N VAL A 154 0.50 2.25 -14.91
CA VAL A 154 -0.43 3.39 -14.90
C VAL A 154 -1.07 3.56 -16.28
N LEU A 155 -0.31 3.46 -17.36
CA LEU A 155 -0.84 3.54 -18.72
C LEU A 155 -1.81 2.41 -19.02
N MET A 156 -1.50 1.17 -18.59
CA MET A 156 -2.42 0.05 -18.73
C MET A 156 -3.69 0.23 -17.89
N GLY A 157 -3.58 0.62 -16.63
CA GLY A 157 -4.74 0.79 -15.74
C GLY A 157 -5.60 2.01 -16.12
N MET A 158 -4.99 3.18 -16.16
CA MET A 158 -5.70 4.44 -16.41
C MET A 158 -6.04 4.64 -17.90
N GLY A 159 -5.15 4.21 -18.81
CA GLY A 159 -5.36 4.36 -20.25
C GLY A 159 -6.46 3.45 -20.79
N THR A 160 -6.62 2.23 -20.28
CA THR A 160 -7.72 1.33 -20.69
C THR A 160 -9.08 1.87 -20.24
N VAL A 161 -9.18 2.39 -19.01
CA VAL A 161 -10.40 3.04 -18.53
C VAL A 161 -10.74 4.26 -19.39
N PHE A 162 -9.76 5.11 -19.69
CA PHE A 162 -9.96 6.27 -20.56
C PHE A 162 -10.41 5.88 -21.98
N PHE A 163 -9.80 4.83 -22.55
CA PHE A 163 -10.19 4.29 -23.84
C PHE A 163 -11.63 3.74 -23.84
N MET A 164 -12.02 3.00 -22.80
CA MET A 164 -13.38 2.46 -22.67
C MET A 164 -14.43 3.57 -22.57
N LEU A 165 -14.15 4.65 -21.85
CA LEU A 165 -15.05 5.81 -21.76
C LEU A 165 -15.27 6.48 -23.13
N ILE A 166 -14.19 6.63 -23.91
CA ILE A 166 -14.29 7.15 -25.28
C ILE A 166 -15.13 6.23 -26.16
N LEU A 167 -14.91 4.92 -26.09
CA LEU A 167 -15.65 3.94 -26.87
C LEU A 167 -17.15 3.97 -26.53
N ILE A 168 -17.51 4.00 -25.24
CA ILE A 168 -18.91 4.11 -24.78
C ILE A 168 -19.53 5.43 -25.27
N SER A 169 -18.80 6.54 -25.19
CA SER A 169 -19.26 7.84 -25.69
C SER A 169 -19.58 7.79 -27.19
N ILE A 170 -18.74 7.14 -27.99
CA ILE A 170 -18.96 6.93 -29.42
C ILE A 170 -20.18 6.04 -29.66
N LEU A 171 -20.33 4.92 -28.93
CA LEU A 171 -21.50 4.04 -29.08
C LEU A 171 -22.82 4.76 -28.76
N ILE A 172 -22.85 5.57 -27.70
CA ILE A 172 -24.02 6.41 -27.37
C ILE A 172 -24.29 7.41 -28.50
N SER A 173 -23.25 8.02 -29.08
CA SER A 173 -23.40 8.91 -30.22
C SER A 173 -23.89 8.20 -31.48
N LEU A 174 -23.55 6.92 -31.68
CA LEU A 174 -23.98 6.12 -32.83
C LEU A 174 -25.46 5.69 -32.72
N PHE A 175 -26.00 5.52 -31.51
CA PHE A 175 -27.43 5.28 -31.31
C PHE A 175 -28.31 6.40 -31.90
N LYS A 176 -27.79 7.64 -32.04
CA LYS A 176 -28.48 8.74 -32.72
C LYS A 176 -28.76 8.45 -34.22
N PHE A 177 -27.99 7.57 -34.84
CA PHE A 177 -28.10 7.25 -36.27
C PHE A 177 -28.91 5.98 -36.56
N ILE A 178 -29.47 5.32 -35.53
CA ILE A 178 -30.38 4.18 -35.72
C ILE A 178 -31.80 4.74 -35.91
N PRO A 179 -32.39 4.64 -37.12
CA PRO A 179 -33.78 5.06 -37.32
C PRO A 179 -34.71 4.12 -36.53
N GLY A 180 -35.43 4.68 -35.55
CA GLY A 180 -36.42 3.96 -34.74
C GLY A 180 -36.03 3.70 -33.28
N SER A 181 -34.83 4.05 -32.81
CA SER A 181 -34.50 4.04 -31.38
C SER A 181 -35.03 5.31 -30.72
N GLY A 182 -36.31 5.29 -30.34
CA GLY A 182 -36.95 6.37 -29.60
C GLY A 182 -36.34 6.56 -28.22
N ALA A 183 -35.46 7.56 -28.09
CA ALA A 183 -35.20 8.23 -26.83
C ALA A 183 -35.29 9.74 -27.08
N SER A 184 -36.49 10.19 -27.43
CA SER A 184 -36.88 11.58 -27.23
C SER A 184 -36.82 11.83 -25.73
N VAL A 185 -35.70 12.39 -25.27
CA VAL A 185 -35.60 13.01 -23.94
C VAL A 185 -36.65 14.12 -23.92
N LYS A 186 -37.84 13.80 -23.42
CA LYS A 186 -38.82 14.82 -23.08
C LYS A 186 -38.19 15.67 -21.98
N LYS A 187 -37.83 16.91 -22.31
CA LYS A 187 -37.69 17.96 -21.31
C LYS A 187 -38.98 17.96 -20.48
N PRO A 188 -38.93 17.82 -19.14
CA PRO A 188 -40.11 18.09 -18.35
C PRO A 188 -40.42 19.57 -18.53
N LEU A 189 -41.56 19.84 -19.17
CA LEU A 189 -42.19 21.14 -19.19
C LEU A 189 -42.61 21.43 -17.75
N ILE A 190 -42.06 22.51 -17.21
CA ILE A 190 -42.59 23.20 -16.05
C ILE A 190 -43.93 23.80 -16.53
N ASP A 191 -45.04 23.27 -16.02
CA ASP A 191 -46.29 24.03 -15.90
C ASP A 191 -47.11 23.49 -14.71
N GLU A 192 -46.96 24.21 -13.61
CA GLU A 192 -48.01 24.63 -12.68
C GLU A 192 -49.23 23.70 -12.50
N PHE A 193 -49.09 22.74 -11.58
CA PHE A 193 -50.17 22.38 -10.66
C PHE A 193 -49.77 22.89 -9.27
N LEU A 194 -50.36 24.01 -8.89
CA LEU A 194 -50.49 24.43 -7.50
C LEU A 194 -51.54 23.55 -6.83
N GLU A 195 -51.11 22.54 -6.08
CA GLU A 195 -51.75 22.10 -4.84
C GLU A 195 -50.62 21.81 -3.84
N GLU A 196 -50.73 22.43 -2.66
CA GLU A 196 -49.83 22.32 -1.51
C GLU A 196 -49.60 20.86 -1.10
N ASP A 197 -48.35 20.48 -0.85
CA ASP A 197 -47.98 19.64 0.30
C ASP A 197 -46.45 19.64 0.49
N GLU A 198 -46.07 19.50 1.76
CA GLU A 198 -44.88 20.02 2.42
C GLU A 198 -43.53 19.33 2.10
N ASP A 199 -42.45 20.04 2.45
CA ASP A 199 -41.04 19.63 2.51
C ASP A 199 -40.84 18.18 3.05
N GLU A 200 -40.58 17.20 2.17
CA GLU A 200 -40.03 15.87 2.55
C GLU A 200 -38.57 15.70 2.08
N GLY A 201 -37.78 16.79 2.12
CA GLY A 201 -36.40 16.81 1.64
C GLY A 201 -35.30 16.77 2.72
N GLU A 202 -35.63 16.95 4.00
CA GLU A 202 -34.63 17.10 5.08
C GLU A 202 -34.69 16.05 6.19
N ASP A 203 -35.74 15.24 6.28
CA ASP A 203 -35.92 14.36 7.43
C ASP A 203 -35.04 13.10 7.42
N ALA A 204 -34.56 12.66 6.25
CA ALA A 204 -33.76 11.44 6.16
C ALA A 204 -32.37 11.57 6.82
N ASP A 205 -31.73 12.74 6.72
CA ASP A 205 -30.40 12.99 7.30
C ASP A 205 -30.49 13.19 8.82
N ASP A 206 -31.59 13.81 9.28
CA ASP A 206 -31.86 14.01 10.70
C ASP A 206 -32.22 12.70 11.42
N LEU A 207 -32.79 11.69 10.74
CA LEU A 207 -33.08 10.38 11.33
C LEU A 207 -31.81 9.61 11.75
N GLU A 208 -30.75 9.65 10.94
CA GLU A 208 -29.47 9.03 11.29
C GLU A 208 -28.81 9.72 12.50
N LEU A 209 -28.87 11.06 12.52
CA LEU A 209 -28.36 11.86 13.64
C LEU A 209 -29.15 11.63 14.92
N VAL A 210 -30.48 11.56 14.84
CA VAL A 210 -31.37 11.24 15.95
C VAL A 210 -31.07 9.84 16.51
N ALA A 211 -30.82 8.85 15.65
CA ALA A 211 -30.49 7.49 16.07
C ALA A 211 -29.15 7.42 16.83
N ILE A 212 -28.09 8.08 16.33
CA ILE A 212 -26.77 8.11 16.97
C ILE A 212 -26.84 8.80 18.33
N VAL A 213 -27.52 9.94 18.41
CA VAL A 213 -27.67 10.69 19.66
C VAL A 213 -28.48 9.89 20.67
N SER A 214 -29.52 9.19 20.23
CA SER A 214 -30.33 8.36 21.14
C SER A 214 -29.54 7.18 21.70
N ALA A 215 -28.77 6.48 20.85
CA ALA A 215 -27.89 5.40 21.31
C ALA A 215 -26.82 5.91 22.29
N ALA A 216 -26.24 7.10 22.05
CA ALA A 216 -25.23 7.68 22.92
C ALA A 216 -25.79 8.06 24.31
N ILE A 217 -26.99 8.65 24.36
CA ILE A 217 -27.64 9.01 25.63
C ILE A 217 -27.95 7.73 26.42
N ALA A 218 -28.61 6.75 25.80
CA ALA A 218 -28.94 5.46 26.41
C ALA A 218 -27.69 4.75 26.97
N ALA A 219 -26.58 4.76 26.21
CA ALA A 219 -25.31 4.19 26.66
C ALA A 219 -24.68 4.95 27.85
N SER A 220 -24.85 6.28 27.89
CA SER A 220 -24.26 7.12 28.95
C SER A 220 -25.06 7.12 30.25
N THR A 221 -26.38 7.00 30.19
CA THR A 221 -27.28 7.02 31.35
C THR A 221 -27.67 5.61 31.81
N GLY A 222 -27.41 4.59 30.99
CA GLY A 222 -27.83 3.22 31.24
C GLY A 222 -29.34 3.01 31.16
N SER A 223 -30.05 3.91 30.46
CA SER A 223 -31.52 3.91 30.31
C SER A 223 -31.94 3.40 28.93
N SER A 224 -33.21 2.98 28.77
CA SER A 224 -33.72 2.56 27.46
C SER A 224 -33.89 3.77 26.54
N THR A 225 -33.81 3.55 25.23
CA THR A 225 -34.13 4.57 24.22
C THR A 225 -35.60 4.99 24.23
N ASP A 226 -36.47 4.24 24.92
CA ASP A 226 -37.90 4.55 25.05
C ASP A 226 -38.19 5.63 26.10
N ASP A 227 -37.23 5.92 26.98
CA ASP A 227 -37.42 6.86 28.10
C ASP A 227 -37.30 8.34 27.67
N PHE A 228 -36.87 8.61 26.43
CA PHE A 228 -36.66 9.96 25.92
C PHE A 228 -36.85 10.05 24.40
N VAL A 229 -37.13 11.26 23.89
CA VAL A 229 -37.34 11.51 22.45
C VAL A 229 -36.35 12.57 21.98
N VAL A 230 -35.56 12.25 20.95
CA VAL A 230 -34.62 13.17 20.29
C VAL A 230 -35.23 13.65 18.98
N ARG A 231 -35.25 14.96 18.77
CA ARG A 231 -35.75 15.60 17.53
C ARG A 231 -34.89 16.80 17.16
N SER A 232 -34.79 17.06 15.86
CA SER A 232 -34.15 18.26 15.32
C SER A 232 -34.99 19.51 15.64
N ILE A 233 -34.35 20.63 15.98
CA ILE A 233 -35.01 21.93 16.19
C ILE A 233 -34.25 23.00 15.42
N LYS A 234 -34.90 23.62 14.43
CA LYS A 234 -34.34 24.75 13.70
C LYS A 234 -34.70 26.07 14.40
N ARG A 235 -33.68 26.83 14.80
CA ARG A 235 -33.85 28.15 15.40
C ARG A 235 -34.06 29.19 14.29
N ARG A 236 -35.24 29.81 14.23
CA ARG A 236 -35.47 30.97 13.36
C ARG A 236 -34.65 32.16 13.87
N TYR A 237 -33.81 32.73 13.02
CA TYR A 237 -33.20 34.04 13.22
C TYR A 237 -33.78 35.03 12.21
#